data_AF-A0A7D3X2X0-F1
#
_entry.id   AF-A0A7D3X2X0-F1
#
_cell.length_a   1.000
_cell.length_b   1.000
_cell.length_c   1.000
_cell.angle_alpha   90.00
_cell.angle_beta   90.00
_cell.angle_gamma   90.00
#
_symmetry.space_group_name_H-M   'P 1'
#
loop_
_entity.id
_entity.type
_entity.pdbx_description
1 polymer ?
#
loop_
_entity_poly.entity_id
_entity_poly.type
_entity_poly.pdbx_seq_one_letter_code
_entity_poly.pdbx_strand_id
1 'polypeptide(L)'
;MTHTIFYSWQSDSPKETNQQAIRLALRDAADQLEQAATEPKTLTIDEATRGTSGSPNIPQTIFSKIDTCDAFVCDLTTIAISAGGKAIANPNVLIELGYAVATLGWERIVLLFNKQHGNFPIDLPFDVDRHRASPFTIQDRKDKAGKADLVSVLQTALNEIITQVPLRPAERKIMSPAQQERAADVRVLTSTLETINIADFDHFLDEFPERLPKSVFYYREAFLRVVERSTFFLYNRILLSKLEVFKKNWGKSLNYAQHYYPDAHTDFYKYHIPGDAFPSEKSRKDFTHLTRHRTILQKSFRELLDYVRLNYLEVNVNELSDQALANYRDYLAS
;
A
#
# COMPACT_ATOMS: atom_id res chain seq x y z
N MET A 1 -2.65 -10.71 25.29
CA MET A 1 -3.06 -10.54 23.87
C MET A 1 -4.24 -11.45 23.58
N THR A 2 -5.19 -10.99 22.76
CA THR A 2 -6.39 -11.76 22.42
C THR A 2 -6.31 -12.22 20.98
N HIS A 3 -6.57 -13.50 20.74
CA HIS A 3 -6.66 -14.09 19.40
C HIS A 3 -8.06 -14.62 19.16
N THR A 4 -8.61 -14.35 17.99
CA THR A 4 -9.94 -14.83 17.59
C THR A 4 -9.80 -15.96 16.60
N ILE A 5 -10.46 -17.09 16.88
CA ILE A 5 -10.50 -18.26 16.01
C ILE A 5 -11.93 -18.41 15.50
N PHE A 6 -12.12 -18.30 14.19
CA PHE A 6 -13.43 -18.50 13.60
C PHE A 6 -13.62 -19.98 13.22
N TYR A 7 -14.66 -20.61 13.75
CA TYR A 7 -15.03 -21.98 13.43
C TYR A 7 -16.21 -22.03 12.45
N SER A 8 -15.92 -22.42 11.21
CA SER A 8 -16.89 -22.70 10.17
C SER A 8 -17.33 -24.17 10.21
N TRP A 9 -18.61 -24.40 10.47
CA TRP A 9 -19.15 -25.74 10.74
C TRP A 9 -20.35 -26.06 9.86
N GLN A 10 -20.65 -27.35 9.77
CA GLN A 10 -21.84 -27.88 9.09
C GLN A 10 -22.71 -28.74 10.03
N SER A 11 -23.99 -28.88 9.71
CA SER A 11 -24.97 -29.64 10.49
C SER A 11 -25.36 -31.00 9.89
N ASP A 12 -24.80 -31.34 8.74
CA ASP A 12 -25.16 -32.52 7.95
C ASP A 12 -24.44 -33.80 8.43
N SER A 13 -23.35 -33.68 9.19
CA SER A 13 -22.68 -34.80 9.84
C SER A 13 -23.11 -35.02 11.29
N PRO A 14 -22.92 -36.22 11.87
CA PRO A 14 -23.27 -36.51 13.25
C PRO A 14 -22.62 -35.54 14.24
N LYS A 15 -23.46 -34.80 14.98
CA LYS A 15 -23.00 -33.75 15.90
C LYS A 15 -21.95 -34.21 16.89
N GLU A 16 -22.14 -35.41 17.46
CA GLU A 16 -21.30 -35.96 18.53
C GLU A 16 -19.87 -36.32 18.07
N THR A 17 -19.65 -36.50 16.77
CA THR A 17 -18.34 -36.85 16.18
C THR A 17 -17.78 -35.78 15.26
N ASN A 18 -18.59 -34.79 14.85
CA ASN A 18 -18.17 -33.62 14.06
C ASN A 18 -18.41 -32.32 14.84
N GLN A 19 -19.50 -31.60 14.55
CA GLN A 19 -19.73 -30.22 15.02
C GLN A 19 -19.46 -30.00 16.52
N GLN A 20 -20.03 -30.85 17.38
CA GLN A 20 -19.86 -30.73 18.83
C GLN A 20 -18.47 -31.20 19.27
N ALA A 21 -17.94 -32.27 18.66
CA ALA A 21 -16.62 -32.78 18.98
C ALA A 21 -15.51 -31.77 18.62
N ILE A 22 -15.56 -31.19 17.43
CA ILE A 22 -14.61 -30.15 16.98
C ILE A 22 -14.72 -28.92 17.86
N ARG A 23 -15.95 -28.46 18.19
CA ARG A 23 -16.15 -27.31 19.08
C ARG A 23 -15.53 -27.53 20.46
N LEU A 24 -15.71 -28.72 21.04
CA LEU A 24 -15.12 -29.06 22.33
C LEU A 24 -13.60 -29.15 22.22
N ALA A 25 -13.09 -29.81 21.18
CA ALA A 25 -11.66 -29.94 20.96
C ALA A 25 -10.96 -28.59 20.72
N LEU A 26 -11.62 -27.63 20.04
CA LEU A 26 -11.13 -26.26 19.88
C LEU A 26 -11.03 -25.51 21.21
N ARG A 27 -12.02 -25.69 22.10
CA ARG A 27 -11.98 -25.10 23.45
C ARG A 27 -10.87 -25.71 24.29
N ASP A 28 -10.79 -27.03 24.32
CA ASP A 28 -9.75 -27.73 25.09
C ASP A 28 -8.34 -27.38 24.56
N ALA A 29 -8.16 -27.26 23.25
CA ALA A 29 -6.91 -26.80 22.64
C ALA A 29 -6.60 -25.35 23.00
N ALA A 30 -7.60 -24.46 22.98
CA ALA A 30 -7.44 -23.06 23.39
C ALA A 30 -7.01 -22.96 24.85
N ASP A 31 -7.70 -23.63 25.77
CA ASP A 31 -7.39 -23.64 27.19
C ASP A 31 -5.97 -24.14 27.47
N GLN A 32 -5.53 -25.20 26.77
CA GLN A 32 -4.16 -25.71 26.89
C GLN A 32 -3.11 -24.71 26.40
N LEU A 33 -3.39 -23.98 25.31
CA LEU A 33 -2.48 -22.94 24.80
C LEU A 33 -2.41 -21.72 25.72
N GLU A 34 -3.52 -21.35 26.36
CA GLU A 34 -3.55 -20.28 27.36
C GLU A 34 -2.74 -20.68 28.61
N GLN A 35 -2.92 -21.91 29.10
CA GLN A 35 -2.20 -22.42 30.27
C GLN A 35 -0.69 -22.58 30.02
N ALA A 36 -0.30 -22.94 28.79
CA ALA A 36 1.10 -23.12 28.41
C ALA A 36 1.82 -21.79 28.09
N ALA A 37 1.10 -20.67 27.96
CA ALA A 37 1.69 -19.39 27.59
C ALA A 37 2.47 -18.77 28.76
N THR A 38 3.67 -18.27 28.48
CA THR A 38 4.48 -17.52 29.45
C THR A 38 3.94 -16.12 29.72
N GLU A 39 3.15 -15.58 28.79
CA GLU A 39 2.55 -14.25 28.84
C GLU A 39 1.02 -14.35 28.76
N PRO A 40 0.26 -13.42 29.36
CA PRO A 40 -1.20 -13.44 29.32
C PRO A 40 -1.75 -13.45 27.89
N LYS A 41 -2.39 -14.54 27.51
CA LYS A 41 -2.97 -14.79 26.20
C LYS A 41 -4.41 -15.31 26.36
N THR A 42 -5.30 -14.91 25.47
CA THR A 42 -6.69 -15.38 25.43
C THR A 42 -7.05 -15.77 24.01
N LEU A 43 -7.65 -16.94 23.83
CA LEU A 43 -8.13 -17.49 22.57
C LEU A 43 -9.65 -17.54 22.61
N THR A 44 -10.30 -16.72 21.80
CA THR A 44 -11.76 -16.68 21.71
C THR A 44 -12.21 -17.49 20.50
N ILE A 45 -13.05 -18.50 20.72
CA ILE A 45 -13.69 -19.26 19.63
C ILE A 45 -14.99 -18.57 19.23
N ASP A 46 -15.05 -18.06 18.00
CA ASP A 46 -16.25 -17.46 17.40
C ASP A 46 -16.87 -18.37 16.33
N GLU A 47 -18.19 -18.31 16.18
CA GLU A 47 -18.95 -19.11 15.20
C GLU A 47 -20.28 -18.43 14.86
N ALA A 48 -20.76 -18.60 13.62
CA ALA A 48 -22.05 -18.09 13.14
C ALA A 48 -22.29 -16.61 13.53
N THR A 49 -23.51 -16.26 13.96
CA THR A 49 -23.89 -14.91 14.42
C THR A 49 -23.85 -14.75 15.94
N ARG A 50 -23.12 -15.62 16.67
CA ARG A 50 -23.06 -15.53 18.14
C ARG A 50 -22.49 -14.17 18.58
N GLY A 51 -23.11 -13.54 19.58
CA GLY A 51 -22.65 -12.25 20.10
C GLY A 51 -23.07 -11.02 19.29
N THR A 52 -23.86 -11.18 18.23
CA THR A 52 -24.42 -10.06 17.43
C THR A 52 -25.84 -9.73 17.91
N SER A 53 -26.12 -8.45 18.19
CA SER A 53 -27.44 -8.00 18.68
C SER A 53 -28.44 -7.76 17.54
N GLY A 54 -29.73 -7.99 17.79
CA GLY A 54 -30.81 -7.68 16.86
C GLY A 54 -31.01 -8.74 15.75
N SER A 55 -31.39 -8.29 14.56
CA SER A 55 -31.63 -9.14 13.37
C SER A 55 -30.60 -8.82 12.28
N PRO A 56 -29.33 -9.25 12.44
CA PRO A 56 -28.28 -8.88 11.52
C PRO A 56 -28.41 -9.61 10.18
N ASN A 57 -27.81 -9.03 9.12
CA ASN A 57 -27.58 -9.75 7.88
C ASN A 57 -26.57 -10.89 8.15
N ILE A 58 -27.08 -12.13 8.16
CA ILE A 58 -26.33 -13.32 8.61
C ILE A 58 -25.04 -13.52 7.77
N PRO A 59 -25.09 -13.62 6.42
CA PRO A 59 -23.88 -13.73 5.60
C PRO A 59 -22.87 -12.60 5.82
N GLN A 60 -23.34 -11.36 5.86
CA GLN A 60 -22.46 -10.20 6.04
C GLN A 60 -21.74 -10.25 7.39
N THR A 61 -22.44 -10.64 8.45
CA THR A 61 -21.87 -10.76 9.80
C THR A 61 -20.81 -11.85 9.86
N ILE A 62 -21.08 -13.00 9.24
CA ILE A 62 -20.12 -14.10 9.15
C ILE A 62 -18.86 -13.64 8.41
N PHE A 63 -18.99 -12.99 7.26
CA PHE A 63 -17.84 -12.47 6.52
C PHE A 63 -17.05 -11.43 7.32
N SER A 64 -17.70 -10.49 8.00
CA SER A 64 -16.99 -9.52 8.86
C SER A 64 -16.21 -10.19 10.01
N LYS A 65 -16.73 -11.28 10.57
CA LYS A 65 -16.03 -12.06 11.60
C LYS A 65 -14.84 -12.83 11.03
N ILE A 66 -14.99 -13.42 9.84
CA ILE A 66 -13.90 -14.10 9.14
C ILE A 66 -12.79 -13.11 8.77
N ASP A 67 -13.13 -11.90 8.30
CA ASP A 67 -12.15 -10.88 7.90
C ASP A 67 -11.24 -10.42 9.05
N THR A 68 -11.77 -10.46 10.28
CA THR A 68 -11.08 -9.96 11.47
C THR A 68 -10.42 -11.04 12.32
N CYS A 69 -10.72 -12.33 12.09
CA CYS A 69 -10.14 -13.40 12.90
C CYS A 69 -8.66 -13.64 12.61
N ASP A 70 -7.97 -14.29 13.55
CA ASP A 70 -6.54 -14.59 13.46
C ASP A 70 -6.27 -15.95 12.82
N ALA A 71 -7.18 -16.90 13.04
CA ALA A 71 -7.18 -18.22 12.46
C ALA A 71 -8.60 -18.63 12.05
N PHE A 72 -8.71 -19.40 10.97
CA PHE A 72 -9.97 -19.94 10.48
C PHE A 72 -9.90 -21.47 10.48
N VAL A 73 -10.90 -22.12 11.07
CA VAL A 73 -10.98 -23.59 11.17
C VAL A 73 -12.28 -24.03 10.49
N CYS A 74 -12.22 -25.01 9.60
CA CYS A 74 -13.42 -25.50 8.93
C CYS A 74 -13.51 -27.02 8.81
N ASP A 75 -14.74 -27.54 8.87
CA ASP A 75 -15.05 -28.96 8.67
C ASP A 75 -15.45 -29.25 7.21
N LEU A 76 -14.56 -29.90 6.46
CA LEU A 76 -14.79 -30.30 5.06
C LEU A 76 -15.23 -31.75 4.90
N THR A 77 -15.66 -32.40 5.99
CA THR A 77 -16.19 -33.77 5.94
C THR A 77 -17.32 -33.88 4.92
N THR A 78 -17.30 -34.95 4.11
CA THR A 78 -18.32 -35.26 3.10
C THR A 78 -19.72 -35.28 3.70
N ILE A 79 -20.64 -34.54 3.09
CA ILE A 79 -22.05 -34.45 3.50
C ILE A 79 -22.99 -35.23 2.56
N ALA A 80 -22.58 -35.45 1.32
CA ALA A 80 -23.36 -36.17 0.33
C ALA A 80 -22.46 -36.77 -0.75
N ILE A 81 -22.96 -37.80 -1.42
CA ILE A 81 -22.38 -38.36 -2.65
C ILE A 81 -23.35 -38.07 -3.79
N SER A 82 -22.86 -37.46 -4.87
CA SER A 82 -23.67 -37.19 -6.06
C SER A 82 -24.07 -38.49 -6.78
N ALA A 83 -25.05 -38.40 -7.68
CA ALA A 83 -25.45 -39.56 -8.52
C ALA A 83 -24.28 -40.14 -9.34
N GLY A 84 -23.26 -39.33 -9.66
CA GLY A 84 -22.04 -39.75 -10.35
C GLY A 84 -20.92 -40.25 -9.43
N GLY A 85 -21.19 -40.43 -8.12
CA GLY A 85 -20.20 -40.90 -7.15
C GLY A 85 -19.26 -39.84 -6.61
N LYS A 86 -19.50 -38.55 -6.88
CA LYS A 86 -18.64 -37.45 -6.40
C LYS A 86 -19.01 -37.05 -4.97
N ALA A 87 -18.04 -37.05 -4.06
CA ALA A 87 -18.21 -36.50 -2.71
C ALA A 87 -18.44 -34.98 -2.73
N ILE A 88 -19.33 -34.51 -1.85
CA ILE A 88 -19.74 -33.12 -1.73
C ILE A 88 -19.49 -32.67 -0.30
N ALA A 89 -18.71 -31.61 -0.12
CA ALA A 89 -18.57 -30.89 1.15
C ALA A 89 -19.68 -29.84 1.28
N ASN A 90 -19.92 -29.36 2.51
CA ASN A 90 -20.98 -28.39 2.76
C ASN A 90 -20.74 -27.07 2.00
N PRO A 91 -21.71 -26.57 1.20
CA PRO A 91 -21.51 -25.40 0.36
C PRO A 91 -21.33 -24.09 1.14
N ASN A 92 -21.94 -23.96 2.33
CA ASN A 92 -21.75 -22.77 3.17
C ASN A 92 -20.32 -22.71 3.69
N VAL A 93 -19.81 -23.85 4.17
CA VAL A 93 -18.41 -23.96 4.62
C VAL A 93 -17.44 -23.66 3.49
N LEU A 94 -17.72 -24.09 2.25
CA LEU A 94 -16.88 -23.78 1.09
C LEU A 94 -16.88 -22.29 0.73
N ILE A 95 -18.02 -21.60 0.83
CA ILE A 95 -18.11 -20.15 0.59
C ILE A 95 -17.31 -19.39 1.67
N GLU A 96 -17.49 -19.77 2.93
CA GLU A 96 -16.76 -19.18 4.06
C GLU A 96 -15.25 -19.43 3.95
N LEU A 97 -14.84 -20.64 3.55
CA LEU A 97 -13.44 -20.98 3.27
C LEU A 97 -12.88 -20.14 2.14
N GLY A 98 -13.60 -20.01 1.01
CA GLY A 98 -13.15 -19.18 -0.11
C GLY A 98 -12.93 -17.72 0.30
N TYR A 99 -13.82 -17.17 1.12
CA TYR A 99 -13.65 -15.83 1.69
C TYR A 99 -12.45 -15.75 2.64
N ALA A 100 -12.29 -16.71 3.56
CA ALA A 100 -11.15 -16.78 4.48
C ALA A 100 -9.81 -16.89 3.75
N VAL A 101 -9.73 -17.67 2.67
CA VAL A 101 -8.52 -17.77 1.82
C VAL A 101 -8.16 -16.41 1.23
N ALA A 102 -9.17 -15.65 0.77
CA ALA A 102 -8.95 -14.34 0.16
C ALA A 102 -8.50 -13.27 1.17
N THR A 103 -9.00 -13.30 2.41
CA THR A 103 -8.74 -12.25 3.42
C THR A 103 -7.60 -12.60 4.37
N LEU A 104 -7.49 -13.87 4.79
CA LEU A 104 -6.51 -14.34 5.77
C LEU A 104 -5.33 -15.08 5.13
N GLY A 105 -5.57 -15.75 3.99
CA GLY A 105 -4.58 -16.58 3.31
C GLY A 105 -4.48 -17.99 3.88
N TRP A 106 -3.97 -18.92 3.07
CA TRP A 106 -3.89 -20.35 3.41
C TRP A 106 -3.13 -20.66 4.70
N GLU A 107 -2.11 -19.87 5.04
CA GLU A 107 -1.28 -20.10 6.23
C GLU A 107 -2.00 -19.83 7.56
N ARG A 108 -3.21 -19.23 7.52
CA ARG A 108 -4.05 -19.00 8.70
C ARG A 108 -5.25 -19.95 8.78
N ILE A 109 -5.29 -20.98 7.93
CA ILE A 109 -6.45 -21.87 7.75
C ILE A 109 -6.11 -23.28 8.22
N VAL A 110 -7.00 -23.85 9.03
CA VAL A 110 -6.97 -25.26 9.46
C VAL A 110 -8.16 -25.99 8.86
N LEU A 111 -7.88 -26.88 7.90
CA LEU A 111 -8.90 -27.73 7.26
C LEU A 111 -9.02 -29.04 8.03
N LEU A 112 -10.21 -29.37 8.51
CA LEU A 112 -10.48 -30.63 9.20
C LEU A 112 -11.28 -31.57 8.29
N PHE A 113 -11.00 -32.87 8.39
CA PHE A 113 -11.76 -33.90 7.69
C PHE A 113 -11.95 -35.15 8.57
N ASN A 114 -13.19 -35.52 8.86
CA ASN A 114 -13.48 -36.73 9.62
C ASN A 114 -13.49 -37.96 8.70
N LYS A 115 -12.47 -38.82 8.82
CA LYS A 115 -12.36 -40.05 8.03
C LYS A 115 -13.47 -41.08 8.33
N GLN A 116 -14.21 -40.92 9.42
CA GLN A 116 -15.35 -41.78 9.73
C GLN A 116 -16.50 -41.61 8.72
N HIS A 117 -16.59 -40.44 8.07
CA HIS A 117 -17.72 -40.09 7.19
C HIS A 117 -17.29 -39.74 5.75
N GLY A 118 -16.10 -40.16 5.34
CA GLY A 118 -15.60 -39.95 3.99
C GLY A 118 -14.21 -40.53 3.75
N ASN A 119 -13.82 -40.63 2.49
CA ASN A 119 -12.54 -41.20 2.07
C ASN A 119 -11.48 -40.10 1.94
N PHE A 120 -10.69 -39.90 2.98
CA PHE A 120 -9.58 -38.95 2.93
C PHE A 120 -8.34 -39.52 2.23
N PRO A 121 -7.61 -38.74 1.40
CA PRO A 121 -7.90 -37.36 0.96
C PRO A 121 -8.77 -37.29 -0.31
N ILE A 122 -9.20 -38.43 -0.87
CA ILE A 122 -9.89 -38.57 -2.17
C ILE A 122 -11.16 -37.71 -2.27
N ASP A 123 -11.90 -37.61 -1.17
CA ASP A 123 -13.17 -36.89 -1.10
C ASP A 123 -13.01 -35.37 -0.96
N LEU A 124 -11.78 -34.85 -0.80
CA LEU A 124 -11.57 -33.40 -0.72
C LEU A 124 -11.95 -32.71 -2.05
N PRO A 125 -12.53 -31.50 -2.00
CA PRO A 125 -12.76 -30.70 -3.21
C PRO A 125 -11.46 -30.41 -3.95
N PHE A 126 -11.49 -30.42 -5.29
CA PHE A 126 -10.30 -30.21 -6.14
C PHE A 126 -9.61 -28.85 -5.91
N ASP A 127 -10.36 -27.81 -5.50
CA ASP A 127 -9.79 -26.49 -5.16
C ASP A 127 -8.97 -26.52 -3.86
N VAL A 128 -9.10 -27.59 -3.07
CA VAL A 128 -8.57 -27.72 -1.71
C VAL A 128 -7.65 -28.93 -1.55
N ASP A 129 -7.72 -29.94 -2.42
CA ASP A 129 -7.02 -31.24 -2.30
C ASP A 129 -5.49 -31.16 -2.27
N ARG A 130 -4.91 -30.06 -2.76
CA ARG A 130 -3.47 -29.76 -2.72
C ARG A 130 -3.04 -28.97 -1.50
N HIS A 131 -3.98 -28.54 -0.67
CA HIS A 131 -3.70 -27.88 0.59
C HIS A 131 -3.66 -28.91 1.73
N ARG A 132 -2.79 -28.67 2.72
CA ARG A 132 -2.66 -29.56 3.88
C ARG A 132 -3.97 -29.56 4.67
N ALA A 133 -4.68 -30.68 4.61
CA ALA A 133 -5.83 -30.94 5.47
C ALA A 133 -5.45 -31.90 6.59
N SER A 134 -6.06 -31.70 7.75
CA SER A 134 -5.85 -32.46 8.98
C SER A 134 -6.95 -33.51 9.14
N PRO A 135 -6.68 -34.79 8.80
CA PRO A 135 -7.65 -35.84 9.01
C PRO A 135 -7.77 -36.16 10.50
N PHE A 136 -8.97 -36.47 10.94
CA PHE A 136 -9.23 -37.02 12.28
C PHE A 136 -10.23 -38.16 12.20
N THR A 137 -10.37 -38.91 13.28
CA THR A 137 -11.36 -39.98 13.40
C THR A 137 -11.90 -39.97 14.82
N ILE A 138 -13.22 -39.88 14.95
CA ILE A 138 -13.92 -40.09 16.22
C ILE A 138 -15.00 -41.11 15.91
N GLN A 139 -14.86 -42.31 16.46
CA GLN A 139 -15.76 -43.43 16.17
C GLN A 139 -17.16 -43.15 16.72
N ASP A 140 -17.23 -42.69 17.96
CA ASP A 140 -18.47 -42.35 18.66
C ASP A 140 -18.24 -41.33 19.78
N ARG A 141 -19.30 -40.99 20.52
CA ARG A 141 -19.24 -40.06 21.64
C ARG A 141 -18.29 -40.48 22.77
N LYS A 142 -18.02 -41.77 22.95
CA LYS A 142 -17.17 -42.33 24.01
C LYS A 142 -15.71 -42.47 23.59
N ASP A 143 -15.38 -42.25 22.32
CA ASP A 143 -14.01 -42.29 21.80
C ASP A 143 -13.15 -41.16 22.37
N LYS A 144 -12.56 -41.42 23.54
CA LYS A 144 -11.67 -40.47 24.23
C LYS A 144 -10.35 -40.28 23.48
N ALA A 145 -9.84 -41.33 22.85
CA ALA A 145 -8.57 -41.28 22.14
C ALA A 145 -8.67 -40.39 20.90
N GLY A 146 -9.68 -40.60 20.05
CA GLY A 146 -9.91 -39.77 18.87
C GLY A 146 -10.17 -38.29 19.20
N LYS A 147 -10.83 -38.01 20.34
CA LYS A 147 -11.01 -36.64 20.84
C LYS A 147 -9.70 -36.02 21.30
N ALA A 148 -8.87 -36.75 22.05
CA ALA A 148 -7.56 -36.27 22.49
C ALA A 148 -6.62 -36.02 21.30
N ASP A 149 -6.66 -36.89 20.29
CA ASP A 149 -5.89 -36.71 19.05
C ASP A 149 -6.32 -35.43 18.31
N LEU A 150 -7.63 -35.19 18.19
CA LEU A 150 -8.14 -33.96 17.58
C LEU A 150 -7.70 -32.70 18.35
N VAL A 151 -7.72 -32.74 19.69
CA VAL A 151 -7.20 -31.65 20.54
C VAL A 151 -5.73 -31.38 20.26
N SER A 152 -4.90 -32.43 20.21
CA SER A 152 -3.46 -32.31 19.92
C SER A 152 -3.19 -31.70 18.52
N VAL A 153 -3.94 -32.13 17.51
CA VAL A 153 -3.86 -31.59 16.15
C VAL A 153 -4.22 -30.10 16.12
N LEU A 154 -5.33 -29.72 16.76
CA LEU A 154 -5.78 -28.33 16.82
C LEU A 154 -4.83 -27.45 17.62
N GLN A 155 -4.35 -27.94 18.77
CA GLN A 155 -3.38 -27.24 19.60
C GLN A 155 -2.11 -26.92 18.81
N THR A 156 -1.57 -27.92 18.10
CA THR A 156 -0.35 -27.76 17.28
C THR A 156 -0.57 -26.72 16.18
N ALA A 157 -1.66 -26.86 15.41
CA ALA A 157 -1.94 -25.98 14.27
C ALA A 157 -2.22 -24.53 14.71
N LEU A 158 -3.02 -24.34 15.77
CA LEU A 158 -3.33 -23.00 16.30
C LEU A 158 -2.10 -22.35 16.92
N ASN A 159 -1.26 -23.11 17.63
CA ASN A 159 -0.02 -22.58 18.18
C ASN A 159 0.90 -22.06 17.08
N GLU A 160 1.03 -22.81 15.99
CA GLU A 160 1.86 -22.43 14.85
C GLU A 160 1.36 -21.13 14.21
N ILE A 161 0.07 -21.03 13.91
CA ILE A 161 -0.54 -19.81 13.32
C ILE A 161 -0.34 -18.60 14.23
N ILE A 162 -0.58 -18.76 15.53
CA ILE A 162 -0.51 -17.65 16.47
C ILE A 162 0.94 -17.23 16.76
N THR A 163 1.89 -18.18 16.72
CA THR A 163 3.31 -17.87 16.97
C THR A 163 3.97 -17.25 15.74
N GLN A 164 3.70 -17.76 14.55
CA GLN A 164 4.32 -17.26 13.31
C GLN A 164 3.68 -15.96 12.81
N VAL A 165 2.41 -15.72 13.16
CA VAL A 165 1.60 -14.59 12.68
C VAL A 165 1.76 -14.38 11.16
N PRO A 166 1.37 -15.36 10.32
CA PRO A 166 1.58 -15.29 8.88
C PRO A 166 0.97 -14.03 8.26
N LEU A 167 1.66 -13.39 7.31
CA LEU A 167 1.10 -12.21 6.64
C LEU A 167 -0.20 -12.55 5.92
N ARG A 168 -1.22 -11.69 6.05
CA ARG A 168 -2.48 -11.78 5.29
C ARG A 168 -2.23 -11.47 3.81
N PRO A 169 -3.04 -11.96 2.86
CA PRO A 169 -2.92 -11.64 1.44
C PRO A 169 -2.85 -10.13 1.14
N ALA A 170 -3.60 -9.30 1.86
CA ALA A 170 -3.52 -7.85 1.75
C ALA A 170 -2.14 -7.29 2.16
N GLU A 171 -1.50 -7.89 3.15
CA GLU A 171 -0.18 -7.52 3.67
C GLU A 171 0.95 -8.11 2.81
N ARG A 172 0.76 -9.31 2.22
CA ARG A 172 1.69 -9.92 1.26
C ARG A 172 1.75 -9.18 -0.07
N LYS A 173 0.70 -8.44 -0.43
CA LYS A 173 0.66 -7.53 -1.59
C LYS A 173 1.51 -6.27 -1.35
N ILE A 174 2.77 -6.46 -0.97
CA ILE A 174 3.80 -5.42 -1.01
C ILE A 174 4.00 -5.03 -2.49
N MET A 175 3.44 -3.86 -2.84
CA MET A 175 3.54 -3.04 -4.06
C MET A 175 3.68 -3.79 -5.39
N SER A 176 2.61 -3.79 -6.20
CA SER A 176 2.67 -4.19 -7.62
C SER A 176 3.73 -3.39 -8.40
N PRO A 177 4.22 -3.87 -9.56
CA PRO A 177 5.16 -3.12 -10.39
C PRO A 177 4.70 -1.68 -10.64
N ALA A 178 3.44 -1.47 -11.00
CA ALA A 178 2.88 -0.12 -11.18
C ALA A 178 2.94 0.74 -9.90
N GLN A 179 2.75 0.14 -8.72
CA GLN A 179 2.89 0.84 -7.44
C GLN A 179 4.36 1.15 -7.11
N GLN A 180 5.29 0.26 -7.45
CA GLN A 180 6.73 0.48 -7.28
C GLN A 180 7.23 1.60 -8.21
N GLU A 181 6.81 1.58 -9.47
CA GLU A 181 7.06 2.65 -10.45
C GLU A 181 6.50 3.98 -9.96
N ARG A 182 5.27 3.98 -9.47
CA ARG A 182 4.62 5.16 -8.89
C ARG A 182 5.39 5.70 -7.68
N ALA A 183 5.80 4.84 -6.76
CA ALA A 183 6.57 5.26 -5.59
C ALA A 183 7.97 5.74 -5.95
N ALA A 184 8.61 5.18 -6.98
CA ALA A 184 9.86 5.68 -7.51
C ALA A 184 9.68 7.09 -8.10
N ASP A 185 8.63 7.30 -8.90
CA ASP A 185 8.29 8.62 -9.44
C ASP A 185 8.04 9.64 -8.33
N VAL A 186 7.28 9.28 -7.28
CA VAL A 186 7.01 10.14 -6.13
C VAL A 186 8.30 10.55 -5.43
N ARG A 187 9.24 9.62 -5.21
CA ARG A 187 10.53 9.95 -4.57
C ARG A 187 11.35 10.93 -5.39
N VAL A 188 11.45 10.70 -6.70
CA VAL A 188 12.22 11.56 -7.62
C VAL A 188 11.56 12.92 -7.74
N LEU A 189 10.24 12.97 -7.87
CA LEU A 189 9.46 14.20 -7.95
C LEU A 189 9.58 15.03 -6.66
N THR A 190 9.49 14.39 -5.50
CA THR A 190 9.65 15.04 -4.19
C THR A 190 11.02 15.71 -4.10
N SER A 191 12.09 14.95 -4.35
CA SER A 191 13.47 15.46 -4.35
C SER A 191 13.68 16.59 -5.36
N THR A 192 12.93 16.60 -6.46
CA THR A 192 13.01 17.63 -7.49
C THR A 192 12.29 18.91 -7.06
N LEU A 193 11.08 18.81 -6.53
CA LEU A 193 10.29 19.99 -6.12
C LEU A 193 10.81 20.65 -4.84
N GLU A 194 11.51 19.90 -3.98
CA GLU A 194 12.25 20.45 -2.82
C GLU A 194 13.41 21.38 -3.18
N THR A 195 13.71 21.55 -4.48
CA THR A 195 14.78 22.43 -4.96
C THR A 195 14.27 23.78 -5.47
N ILE A 196 12.95 24.00 -5.49
CA ILE A 196 12.34 25.22 -6.04
C ILE A 196 11.30 25.76 -5.07
N ASN A 197 11.52 26.96 -4.54
CA ASN A 197 10.45 27.69 -3.87
C ASN A 197 9.54 28.36 -4.90
N ILE A 198 8.24 28.10 -4.82
CA ILE A 198 7.24 28.58 -5.78
C ILE A 198 7.11 30.10 -5.71
N ALA A 199 7.06 30.68 -4.50
CA ALA A 199 6.89 32.11 -4.32
C ALA A 199 8.11 32.90 -4.86
N ASP A 200 9.33 32.42 -4.60
CA ASP A 200 10.55 33.02 -5.14
C ASP A 200 10.64 32.84 -6.67
N PHE A 201 10.16 31.70 -7.20
CA PHE A 201 10.12 31.50 -8.65
C PHE A 201 9.10 32.41 -9.33
N ASP A 202 7.93 32.60 -8.73
CA ASP A 202 6.93 33.57 -9.20
C ASP A 202 7.48 35.00 -9.11
N HIS A 203 8.18 35.35 -8.03
CA HIS A 203 8.86 36.64 -7.91
C HIS A 203 9.94 36.83 -8.99
N PHE A 204 10.73 35.80 -9.27
CA PHE A 204 11.66 35.82 -10.41
C PHE A 204 10.91 36.09 -11.72
N LEU A 205 9.81 35.38 -11.98
CA LEU A 205 9.03 35.62 -13.18
C LEU A 205 8.48 37.04 -13.23
N ASP A 206 8.10 37.62 -12.09
CA ASP A 206 7.57 38.97 -11.99
C ASP A 206 8.58 40.05 -12.39
N GLU A 207 9.82 39.88 -11.96
CA GLU A 207 10.94 40.79 -12.20
C GLU A 207 11.63 40.56 -13.56
N PHE A 208 11.44 39.39 -14.16
CA PHE A 208 12.08 39.02 -15.41
C PHE A 208 11.38 39.66 -16.63
N PRO A 209 12.13 40.16 -17.64
CA PRO A 209 13.58 40.11 -17.81
C PRO A 209 14.36 41.34 -17.33
N GLU A 210 13.71 42.33 -16.72
CA GLU A 210 14.35 43.55 -16.26
C GLU A 210 15.39 43.26 -15.18
N ARG A 211 15.08 42.34 -14.26
CA ARG A 211 15.95 41.95 -13.16
C ARG A 211 15.92 40.44 -12.93
N LEU A 212 17.03 39.91 -12.43
CA LEU A 212 17.16 38.52 -12.01
C LEU A 212 17.51 38.48 -10.52
N PRO A 213 16.63 37.96 -9.65
CA PRO A 213 16.99 37.70 -8.26
C PRO A 213 18.18 36.74 -8.18
N LYS A 214 19.14 36.93 -7.25
CA LYS A 214 20.26 35.98 -7.12
C LYS A 214 19.81 34.57 -6.73
N SER A 215 18.71 34.46 -5.98
CA SER A 215 18.11 33.19 -5.56
C SER A 215 17.76 32.26 -6.74
N VAL A 216 17.42 32.81 -7.92
CA VAL A 216 17.06 31.99 -9.09
C VAL A 216 18.21 31.07 -9.53
N PHE A 217 19.46 31.52 -9.36
CA PHE A 217 20.64 30.72 -9.71
C PHE A 217 20.84 29.58 -8.71
N TYR A 218 20.64 29.84 -7.41
CA TYR A 218 20.68 28.80 -6.39
C TYR A 218 19.66 27.69 -6.69
N TYR A 219 18.38 28.07 -6.88
CA TYR A 219 17.32 27.09 -7.15
C TYR A 219 17.56 26.33 -8.46
N ARG A 220 18.07 27.00 -9.49
CA ARG A 220 18.42 26.33 -10.75
C ARG A 220 19.52 25.29 -10.55
N GLU A 221 20.61 25.64 -9.87
CA GLU A 221 21.71 24.70 -9.65
C GLU A 221 21.27 23.52 -8.77
N ALA A 222 20.46 23.78 -7.73
CA ALA A 222 19.87 22.73 -6.90
C ALA A 222 18.97 21.80 -7.73
N PHE A 223 18.12 22.36 -8.58
CA PHE A 223 17.25 21.62 -9.49
C PHE A 223 18.04 20.75 -10.47
N LEU A 224 19.01 21.34 -11.19
CA LEU A 224 19.87 20.61 -12.14
C LEU A 224 20.64 19.49 -11.44
N ARG A 225 21.12 19.72 -10.22
CA ARG A 225 21.79 18.69 -9.42
C ARG A 225 20.91 17.48 -9.17
N VAL A 226 19.58 17.58 -9.19
CA VAL A 226 18.67 16.44 -9.05
C VAL A 226 18.36 15.82 -10.41
N VAL A 227 17.97 16.64 -11.39
CA VAL A 227 17.47 16.12 -12.69
C VAL A 227 18.56 15.67 -13.65
N GLU A 228 19.83 15.99 -13.40
CA GLU A 228 20.98 15.58 -14.22
C GLU A 228 21.81 14.44 -13.60
N ARG A 229 21.35 13.88 -12.48
CA ARG A 229 22.03 12.71 -11.89
C ARG A 229 21.90 11.50 -12.82
N SER A 230 22.93 10.67 -12.86
CA SER A 230 22.89 9.38 -13.59
C SER A 230 21.80 8.43 -13.10
N THR A 231 21.35 8.60 -11.85
CA THR A 231 20.26 7.84 -11.23
C THR A 231 18.87 8.45 -11.46
N PHE A 232 18.77 9.58 -12.15
CA PHE A 232 17.49 10.22 -12.41
C PHE A 232 16.67 9.39 -13.39
N PHE A 233 15.46 8.98 -12.98
CA PHE A 233 14.55 8.23 -13.82
C PHE A 233 13.10 8.47 -13.40
N LEU A 234 12.23 8.70 -14.37
CA LEU A 234 10.78 8.76 -14.18
C LEU A 234 10.09 7.75 -15.11
N TYR A 235 9.27 6.88 -14.53
CA TYR A 235 8.42 5.92 -15.22
C TYR A 235 7.28 6.63 -15.96
N ASN A 236 6.64 7.61 -15.31
CA ASN A 236 5.62 8.42 -15.97
C ASN A 236 6.22 9.34 -17.04
N ARG A 237 5.98 8.99 -18.31
CA ARG A 237 6.50 9.72 -19.47
C ARG A 237 5.86 11.10 -19.67
N ILE A 238 4.63 11.32 -19.20
CA ILE A 238 3.98 12.63 -19.26
C ILE A 238 4.63 13.58 -18.24
N LEU A 239 4.86 13.11 -17.01
CA LEU A 239 5.58 13.87 -15.99
C LEU A 239 6.99 14.25 -16.48
N LEU A 240 7.72 13.26 -17.00
CA LEU A 240 9.06 13.48 -17.56
C LEU A 240 9.05 14.54 -18.66
N SER A 241 8.11 14.45 -19.60
CA SER A 241 7.98 15.42 -20.69
C SER A 241 7.73 16.85 -20.18
N LYS A 242 6.85 17.02 -19.19
CA LYS A 242 6.57 18.33 -18.58
C LYS A 242 7.79 18.90 -17.87
N LEU A 243 8.50 18.06 -17.12
CA LEU A 243 9.71 18.45 -16.42
C LEU A 243 10.82 18.88 -17.40
N GLU A 244 11.01 18.14 -18.49
CA GLU A 244 11.99 18.49 -19.53
C GLU A 244 11.65 19.79 -20.26
N VAL A 245 10.36 20.02 -20.56
CA VAL A 245 9.91 21.29 -21.16
C VAL A 245 10.19 22.46 -20.20
N PHE A 246 9.85 22.31 -18.93
CA PHE A 246 10.15 23.31 -17.90
C PHE A 246 11.65 23.57 -17.77
N LYS A 247 12.47 22.52 -17.59
CA LYS A 247 13.94 22.59 -17.53
C LYS A 247 14.52 23.35 -18.72
N LYS A 248 14.11 22.98 -19.94
CA LYS A 248 14.57 23.60 -21.18
C LYS A 248 14.21 25.09 -21.23
N ASN A 249 12.99 25.44 -20.85
CA ASN A 249 12.55 26.84 -20.86
C ASN A 249 13.25 27.66 -19.79
N TRP A 250 13.48 27.10 -18.60
CA TRP A 250 14.23 27.78 -17.55
C TRP A 250 15.68 28.03 -18.00
N GLY A 251 16.35 27.01 -18.57
CA GLY A 251 17.68 27.19 -19.15
C GLY A 251 17.75 28.32 -20.17
N LYS A 252 16.80 28.37 -21.11
CA LYS A 252 16.71 29.46 -22.10
C LYS A 252 16.55 30.86 -21.50
N SER A 253 15.85 30.98 -20.37
CA SER A 253 15.64 32.29 -19.72
C SER A 253 16.95 32.90 -19.19
N LEU A 254 17.96 32.07 -18.90
CA LEU A 254 19.24 32.51 -18.34
C LEU A 254 20.41 32.49 -19.34
N ASN A 255 20.16 32.13 -20.60
CA ASN A 255 21.18 32.09 -21.67
C ASN A 255 21.70 33.47 -22.12
N TYR A 256 21.25 34.56 -21.49
CA TYR A 256 21.54 35.93 -21.87
C TYR A 256 22.34 36.70 -20.81
N ALA A 257 23.08 35.96 -19.96
CA ALA A 257 23.83 36.49 -18.83
C ALA A 257 24.74 37.69 -19.18
N GLN A 258 25.26 37.75 -20.42
CA GLN A 258 26.08 38.87 -20.90
C GLN A 258 25.40 40.24 -20.86
N HIS A 259 24.07 40.30 -20.79
CA HIS A 259 23.30 41.55 -20.72
C HIS A 259 23.00 41.98 -19.29
N TYR A 260 23.35 41.17 -18.30
CA TYR A 260 23.01 41.39 -16.89
C TYR A 260 24.24 41.75 -16.06
N TYR A 261 24.08 42.71 -15.16
CA TYR A 261 25.16 43.20 -14.30
C TYR A 261 24.68 43.22 -12.84
N PRO A 262 25.54 42.88 -11.88
CA PRO A 262 25.15 42.88 -10.47
C PRO A 262 24.80 44.30 -10.02
N ASP A 263 23.68 44.44 -9.33
CA ASP A 263 23.35 45.66 -8.61
C ASP A 263 24.10 45.66 -7.27
N ALA A 264 24.91 46.69 -7.02
CA ALA A 264 25.71 46.79 -5.80
C ALA A 264 24.88 46.95 -4.52
N HIS A 265 23.61 47.34 -4.63
CA HIS A 265 22.76 47.68 -3.48
C HIS A 265 21.55 46.75 -3.31
N THR A 266 21.31 45.83 -4.24
CA THR A 266 20.16 44.92 -4.18
C THR A 266 20.57 43.49 -4.50
N ASP A 267 19.74 42.51 -4.15
CA ASP A 267 20.03 41.10 -4.44
C ASP A 267 19.61 40.69 -5.86
N PHE A 268 19.88 41.58 -6.82
CA PHE A 268 19.49 41.41 -8.21
C PHE A 268 20.68 41.61 -9.16
N TYR A 269 20.58 40.96 -10.31
CA TYR A 269 21.22 41.42 -11.53
C TYR A 269 20.22 42.25 -12.33
N LYS A 270 20.67 43.32 -12.97
CA LYS A 270 19.85 44.20 -13.82
C LYS A 270 20.22 44.05 -15.28
N TYR A 271 19.22 44.00 -16.15
CA TYR A 271 19.45 44.10 -17.58
C TYR A 271 20.01 45.49 -17.91
N HIS A 272 21.04 45.55 -18.75
CA HIS A 272 21.71 46.81 -19.06
C HIS A 272 20.92 47.66 -20.06
N ILE A 273 20.24 48.67 -19.53
CA ILE A 273 19.47 49.67 -20.28
C ILE A 273 19.88 51.06 -19.75
N PRO A 274 21.06 51.59 -20.14
CA PRO A 274 21.53 52.88 -19.64
C PRO A 274 20.61 54.02 -20.11
N GLY A 275 20.12 54.83 -19.16
CA GLY A 275 19.24 55.95 -19.46
C GLY A 275 17.94 55.55 -20.18
N ASP A 276 17.41 54.37 -19.86
CA ASP A 276 16.21 53.78 -20.48
C ASP A 276 16.31 53.56 -22.00
N ALA A 277 17.53 53.55 -22.55
CA ALA A 277 17.82 53.24 -23.94
C ALA A 277 18.64 51.94 -24.07
N PHE A 278 18.24 51.07 -25.00
CA PHE A 278 19.02 49.86 -25.29
C PHE A 278 20.36 50.22 -25.94
N PRO A 279 21.48 49.63 -25.48
CA PRO A 279 22.83 49.95 -25.97
C PRO A 279 23.07 49.48 -27.41
N SER A 280 22.25 48.55 -27.91
CA SER A 280 22.31 48.08 -29.30
C SER A 280 20.99 47.48 -29.75
N GLU A 281 20.80 47.39 -31.07
CA GLU A 281 19.66 46.70 -31.69
C GLU A 281 19.61 45.21 -31.31
N LYS A 282 20.78 44.58 -31.12
CA LYS A 282 20.87 43.19 -30.63
C LYS A 282 20.32 43.07 -29.20
N SER A 283 20.73 43.98 -28.30
CA SER A 283 20.23 44.02 -26.93
C SER A 283 18.70 44.22 -26.89
N ARG A 284 18.16 45.15 -27.68
CA ARG A 284 16.70 45.34 -27.79
C ARG A 284 15.97 44.07 -28.26
N LYS A 285 16.50 43.38 -29.29
CA LYS A 285 15.94 42.12 -29.80
C LYS A 285 16.00 41.00 -28.75
N ASP A 286 17.13 40.87 -28.06
CA ASP A 286 17.32 39.87 -27.01
C ASP A 286 16.37 40.12 -25.83
N PHE A 287 16.21 41.37 -25.39
CA PHE A 287 15.24 41.77 -24.36
C PHE A 287 13.80 41.45 -24.77
N THR A 288 13.42 41.77 -26.02
CA THR A 288 12.09 41.45 -26.56
C THR A 288 11.85 39.94 -26.60
N HIS A 289 12.88 39.16 -26.95
CA HIS A 289 12.81 37.71 -26.94
C HIS A 289 12.63 37.15 -25.51
N LEU A 290 13.40 37.65 -24.54
CA LEU A 290 13.26 37.29 -23.13
C LEU A 290 11.87 37.62 -22.58
N THR A 291 11.33 38.81 -22.92
CA THR A 291 9.99 39.24 -22.53
C THR A 291 8.92 38.25 -23.01
N ARG A 292 9.01 37.79 -24.27
CA ARG A 292 8.10 36.76 -24.80
C ARG A 292 8.32 35.39 -24.14
N HIS A 293 9.57 35.07 -23.84
CA HIS A 293 9.95 33.79 -23.24
C HIS A 293 9.49 33.67 -21.78
N ARG A 294 9.34 34.78 -21.05
CA ARG A 294 8.73 34.84 -19.70
C ARG A 294 7.41 34.07 -19.65
N THR A 295 6.50 34.39 -20.58
CA THR A 295 5.18 33.75 -20.66
C THR A 295 5.27 32.27 -20.96
N ILE A 296 6.24 31.85 -21.78
CA ILE A 296 6.48 30.43 -22.10
C ILE A 296 6.98 29.68 -20.86
N LEU A 297 7.93 30.27 -20.13
CA LEU A 297 8.46 29.69 -18.90
C LEU A 297 7.38 29.57 -17.83
N GLN A 298 6.65 30.67 -17.56
CA GLN A 298 5.55 30.70 -16.61
C GLN A 298 4.49 29.64 -16.94
N LYS A 299 4.12 29.52 -18.21
CA LYS A 299 3.17 28.50 -18.67
C LYS A 299 3.70 27.09 -18.39
N SER A 300 4.95 26.79 -18.76
CA SER A 300 5.52 25.46 -18.53
C SER A 300 5.67 25.10 -17.05
N PHE A 301 5.96 26.08 -16.19
CA PHE A 301 6.01 25.87 -14.75
C PHE A 301 4.62 25.56 -14.18
N ARG A 302 3.61 26.37 -14.56
CA ARG A 302 2.22 26.13 -14.16
C ARG A 302 1.72 24.76 -14.62
N GLU A 303 1.97 24.38 -15.87
CA GLU A 303 1.55 23.08 -16.41
C GLU A 303 2.22 21.88 -15.74
N LEU A 304 3.45 22.05 -15.24
CA LEU A 304 4.12 21.05 -14.41
C LEU A 304 3.44 20.95 -13.04
N LEU A 305 3.27 22.07 -12.34
CA LEU A 305 2.65 22.11 -11.01
C LEU A 305 1.20 21.59 -11.03
N ASP A 306 0.40 21.99 -12.01
CA ASP A 306 -0.99 21.53 -12.16
C ASP A 306 -1.04 20.02 -12.40
N TYR A 307 -0.15 19.50 -13.25
CA TYR A 307 -0.07 18.07 -13.48
C TYR A 307 0.29 17.31 -12.20
N VAL A 308 1.27 17.80 -11.43
CA VAL A 308 1.64 17.21 -10.14
C VAL A 308 0.47 17.24 -9.17
N ARG A 309 -0.16 18.40 -8.96
CA ARG A 309 -1.30 18.53 -8.02
C ARG A 309 -2.48 17.62 -8.37
N LEU A 310 -2.76 17.44 -9.66
CA LEU A 310 -3.88 16.61 -10.12
C LEU A 310 -3.55 15.12 -10.11
N ASN A 311 -2.29 14.74 -10.37
CA ASN A 311 -1.92 13.35 -10.62
C ASN A 311 -1.04 12.75 -9.55
N TYR A 312 -0.55 13.51 -8.56
CA TYR A 312 0.35 13.10 -7.48
C TYR A 312 -0.12 13.69 -6.15
N LEU A 313 -1.29 13.24 -5.67
CA LEU A 313 -1.91 13.68 -4.42
C LEU A 313 -1.04 13.39 -3.18
N GLU A 314 -0.11 12.44 -3.30
CA GLU A 314 0.86 12.07 -2.26
C GLU A 314 1.99 13.10 -2.11
N VAL A 315 2.12 14.05 -3.06
CA VAL A 315 3.18 15.07 -3.07
C VAL A 315 2.60 16.42 -2.65
N ASN A 316 2.95 16.87 -1.44
CA ASN A 316 2.54 18.19 -0.96
C ASN A 316 3.46 19.29 -1.50
N VAL A 317 3.11 19.79 -2.68
CA VAL A 317 3.86 20.82 -3.40
C VAL A 317 4.17 22.08 -2.56
N ASN A 318 3.27 22.48 -1.66
CA ASN A 318 3.48 23.68 -0.84
C ASN A 318 4.51 23.42 0.27
N GLU A 319 4.43 22.26 0.94
CA GLU A 319 5.43 21.88 1.95
C GLU A 319 6.84 21.76 1.33
N LEU A 320 6.95 21.18 0.13
CA LEU A 320 8.25 21.07 -0.55
C LEU A 320 8.80 22.44 -0.97
N SER A 321 7.90 23.37 -1.35
CA SER A 321 8.27 24.76 -1.62
C SER A 321 8.81 25.46 -0.37
N ASP A 322 8.18 25.26 0.79
CA ASP A 322 8.64 25.82 2.07
C ASP A 322 9.99 25.21 2.48
N GLN A 323 10.18 23.91 2.25
CA GLN A 323 11.45 23.23 2.47
C GLN A 323 12.56 23.78 1.55
N ALA A 324 12.25 24.06 0.28
CA ALA A 324 13.21 24.67 -0.65
C ALA A 324 13.68 26.05 -0.14
N LEU A 325 12.77 26.85 0.42
CA LEU A 325 13.11 28.15 1.00
C LEU A 325 13.96 28.00 2.26
N ALA A 326 13.68 27.02 3.11
CA ALA A 326 14.51 26.72 4.27
C ALA A 326 15.95 26.35 3.84
N ASN A 327 16.08 25.47 2.85
CA ASN A 327 17.37 25.06 2.30
C ASN A 327 18.17 26.25 1.74
N TYR A 328 17.48 27.19 1.07
CA TYR A 328 18.12 28.40 0.56
C TYR A 328 18.61 29.33 1.69
N ARG A 329 17.81 29.50 2.75
CA ARG A 329 18.19 30.29 3.93
C ARG A 329 19.41 29.71 4.63
N ASP A 330 19.46 28.38 4.78
CA ASP A 330 20.61 27.69 5.37
C ASP A 330 21.87 27.87 4.53
N TYR A 331 21.75 27.83 3.20
CA TYR A 331 22.86 28.11 2.29
C TYR A 331 23.40 29.54 2.41
N LEU A 332 22.53 30.53 2.64
CA LEU A 332 22.97 31.91 2.86
C LEU A 332 23.68 32.12 4.20
N ALA A 333 23.44 31.23 5.17
CA ALA A 333 24.03 31.29 6.51
C ALA A 333 25.37 30.55 6.61
N SER A 334 25.71 29.70 5.63
CA SER A 334 26.96 28.90 5.57
C SER A 334 28.09 29.60 4.83
#